data_AF-A0A165GFE3-F1
#
_entry.id   AF-A0A165GFE3-F1
#
_cell.length_a   1.000
_cell.length_b   1.000
_cell.length_c   1.000
_cell.angle_alpha   90.00
_cell.angle_beta   90.00
_cell.angle_gamma   90.00
#
_symmetry.space_group_name_H-M   'P 1'
#
loop_
_entity.id
_entity.type
_entity.pdbx_description
1 polymer ?
#
loop_
_entity_poly.entity_id
_entity_poly.type
_entity_poly.pdbx_seq_one_letter_code
_entity_poly.pdbx_strand_id
1 'polypeptide(L)'
;ASEADLQKLAAACDAATFGVDQKDVLDESYRRAGKLDKTDFALNLDVVSTGLLHAVHNALFGWEDQPRNIKAELYKLNVYGPGSFFKAHKDTPRGEDMFGSLVLNFPTKHEGGALVLRHDGREHVHDASAAAYTSSEQVSWVAFYSDVEHEVLPVKSGHRITLTYNLYFTEGLTVVPSLPASEPLQLAFQNVLKDETFLPAGGRLGFGLKHQYPVPTKVDWGEEQKALQDLSHALKGTDRAIFHTAHLLGLQPKLAMAYEFEETGVYLLDSVYSGDGQVDSWADVMEWEKAELVEPYMPEPDAYGYEYYVEAAKKAVPVEWIVPRTSSTRVESHYVAYGNEASLSSIYGDLVLIVTVPEKDKRQL
;
A
#
# COMPACT_ATOMS: atom_id res chain seq x y z
N ALA A 1 -12.91 22.08 26.64
CA ALA A 1 -14.22 21.50 27.03
C ALA A 1 -14.13 21.05 28.48
N SER A 2 -15.21 21.21 29.26
CA SER A 2 -15.30 20.61 30.59
C SER A 2 -15.59 19.10 30.49
N GLU A 3 -15.37 18.35 31.57
CA GLU A 3 -15.70 16.91 31.61
C GLU A 3 -17.20 16.66 31.33
N ALA A 4 -18.07 17.54 31.82
CA ALA A 4 -19.51 17.44 31.56
C ALA A 4 -19.87 17.64 30.08
N ASP A 5 -19.13 18.50 29.36
CA ASP A 5 -19.34 18.69 27.91
C ASP A 5 -18.91 17.44 27.14
N LEU A 6 -17.79 16.82 27.53
CA LEU A 6 -17.26 15.61 26.90
C LEU A 6 -18.18 14.41 27.12
N GLN A 7 -18.78 14.28 28.31
CA GLN A 7 -19.77 13.25 28.61
C GLN A 7 -21.06 13.44 27.80
N LYS A 8 -21.53 14.68 27.62
CA LYS A 8 -22.68 14.96 26.74
C LYS A 8 -22.39 14.58 25.30
N LEU A 9 -21.19 14.90 24.80
CA LEU A 9 -20.78 14.51 23.46
C LEU A 9 -20.71 12.97 23.32
N ALA A 10 -20.12 12.28 24.29
CA ALA A 10 -20.05 10.82 24.30
C ALA A 10 -21.46 10.18 24.30
N ALA A 11 -22.40 10.76 25.06
CA ALA A 11 -23.79 10.29 25.11
C ALA A 11 -24.59 10.56 23.82
N ALA A 12 -24.16 11.53 23.01
CA ALA A 12 -24.76 11.81 21.71
C ALA A 12 -24.21 10.93 20.58
N CYS A 13 -23.13 10.19 20.83
CA CYS A 13 -22.50 9.33 19.83
C CYS A 13 -23.25 8.01 19.66
N ASP A 14 -23.29 7.53 18.42
CA ASP A 14 -23.67 6.15 18.12
C ASP A 14 -22.51 5.21 18.46
N ALA A 15 -22.83 3.94 18.72
CA ALA A 15 -21.82 2.91 18.86
C ALA A 15 -21.05 2.75 17.52
N ALA A 16 -19.72 2.76 17.59
CA ALA A 16 -18.91 2.71 16.38
C ALA A 16 -18.76 1.28 15.85
N THR A 17 -19.14 1.08 14.60
CA THR A 17 -18.93 -0.16 13.83
C THR A 17 -17.53 -0.21 13.19
N PHE A 18 -17.13 -1.38 12.70
CA PHE A 18 -15.94 -1.58 11.86
C PHE A 18 -16.28 -2.47 10.66
N GLY A 19 -15.48 -2.36 9.58
CA GLY A 19 -15.72 -3.11 8.35
C GLY A 19 -15.13 -4.52 8.40
N VAL A 20 -15.92 -5.52 8.00
CA VAL A 20 -15.49 -6.90 7.69
C VAL A 20 -16.17 -7.29 6.38
N ASP A 21 -15.41 -7.71 5.37
CA ASP A 21 -15.95 -8.13 4.06
C ASP A 21 -16.98 -7.16 3.46
N GLN A 22 -16.65 -5.86 3.48
CA GLN A 22 -17.51 -4.75 3.03
C GLN A 22 -18.85 -4.60 3.80
N LYS A 23 -18.98 -5.21 4.98
CA LYS A 23 -20.12 -5.05 5.88
C LYS A 23 -19.70 -4.37 7.18
N ASP A 24 -20.55 -3.48 7.69
CA ASP A 24 -20.35 -2.87 9.00
C ASP A 24 -20.79 -3.84 10.11
N VAL A 25 -19.87 -4.14 11.02
CA VAL A 25 -20.07 -5.05 12.17
C VAL A 25 -19.94 -4.26 13.47
N LEU A 26 -20.85 -4.54 14.40
CA LEU A 26 -20.78 -4.05 15.78
C LEU A 26 -20.33 -5.20 16.69
N ASP A 27 -19.10 -5.14 17.19
CA ASP A 27 -18.56 -6.06 18.19
C ASP A 27 -17.74 -5.25 19.22
N GLU A 28 -18.29 -5.10 20.41
CA GLU A 28 -17.67 -4.34 21.51
C GLU A 28 -16.42 -5.00 22.09
N SER A 29 -16.19 -6.29 21.82
CA SER A 29 -14.94 -6.97 22.14
C SER A 29 -13.81 -6.60 21.18
N TYR A 30 -14.14 -6.06 20.02
CA TYR A 30 -13.21 -5.65 18.98
C TYR A 30 -13.04 -4.13 18.91
N ARG A 31 -14.13 -3.39 19.05
CA ARG A 31 -14.16 -1.92 19.05
C ARG A 31 -15.17 -1.41 20.05
N ARG A 32 -14.71 -0.60 20.99
CA ARG A 32 -15.57 0.15 21.90
C ARG A 32 -15.25 1.63 21.77
N ALA A 33 -16.09 2.38 21.05
CA ALA A 33 -15.96 3.82 20.86
C ALA A 33 -17.31 4.42 20.46
N GLY A 34 -17.51 5.69 20.75
CA GLY A 34 -18.59 6.49 20.16
C GLY A 34 -18.14 7.08 18.82
N LYS A 35 -19.06 7.22 17.87
CA LYS A 35 -18.85 7.98 16.63
C LYS A 35 -19.97 9.00 16.38
N LEU A 36 -19.63 10.04 15.64
CA LEU A 36 -20.58 10.89 14.91
C LEU A 36 -20.18 10.88 13.44
N ASP A 37 -21.15 10.65 12.56
CA ASP A 37 -20.94 10.73 11.12
C ASP A 37 -20.97 12.21 10.68
N LYS A 38 -20.37 12.54 9.53
CA LYS A 38 -20.17 13.92 9.07
C LYS A 38 -21.45 14.76 8.91
N THR A 39 -22.62 14.14 8.90
CA THR A 39 -23.93 14.80 8.88
C THR A 39 -24.39 15.29 10.26
N ASP A 40 -23.79 14.77 11.33
CA ASP A 40 -24.28 14.91 12.70
C ASP A 40 -23.45 15.90 13.53
N PHE A 41 -22.40 16.48 12.91
CA PHE A 41 -21.59 17.53 13.53
C PHE A 41 -21.12 18.55 12.49
N ALA A 42 -20.78 19.74 12.97
CA ALA A 42 -20.18 20.80 12.16
C ALA A 42 -18.88 21.26 12.82
N LEU A 43 -17.95 21.75 11.99
CA LEU A 43 -16.65 22.22 12.43
C LEU A 43 -16.35 23.59 11.84
N ASN A 44 -15.62 24.38 12.61
CA ASN A 44 -14.97 25.59 12.14
C ASN A 44 -13.46 25.36 12.00
N LEU A 45 -13.08 24.24 11.37
CA LEU A 45 -11.70 23.86 11.11
C LEU A 45 -11.56 23.54 9.63
N ASP A 46 -10.71 24.30 8.94
CA ASP A 46 -10.32 24.04 7.57
C ASP A 46 -8.86 23.57 7.52
N VAL A 47 -8.67 22.29 7.18
CA VAL A 47 -7.34 21.67 7.11
C VAL A 47 -6.47 22.23 5.98
N VAL A 48 -7.08 22.89 4.98
CA VAL A 48 -6.36 23.54 3.88
C VAL A 48 -5.89 24.92 4.31
N SER A 49 -6.81 25.79 4.77
CA SER A 49 -6.46 27.18 5.13
C SER A 49 -5.49 27.27 6.31
N THR A 50 -5.48 26.27 7.19
CA THR A 50 -4.54 26.17 8.32
C THR A 50 -3.13 25.74 7.91
N GLY A 51 -2.93 25.31 6.67
CA GLY A 51 -1.66 24.74 6.20
C GLY A 51 -1.39 23.30 6.69
N LEU A 52 -2.33 22.69 7.42
CA LEU A 52 -2.18 21.33 7.93
C LEU A 52 -2.08 20.31 6.78
N LEU A 53 -2.93 20.42 5.75
CA LEU A 53 -2.85 19.54 4.59
C LEU A 53 -1.52 19.69 3.84
N HIS A 54 -0.97 20.91 3.81
CA HIS A 54 0.36 21.15 3.24
C HIS A 54 1.48 20.51 4.08
N ALA A 55 1.38 20.58 5.41
CA ALA A 55 2.31 19.88 6.31
C ALA A 55 2.25 18.36 6.13
N VAL A 56 1.05 17.79 6.00
CA VAL A 56 0.85 16.36 5.69
C VAL A 56 1.45 16.00 4.34
N HIS A 57 1.18 16.80 3.31
CA HIS A 57 1.76 16.62 1.98
C HIS A 57 3.29 16.59 2.05
N ASN A 58 3.92 17.60 2.68
CA ASN A 58 5.38 17.68 2.76
C ASN A 58 5.99 16.52 3.57
N ALA A 59 5.31 16.07 4.62
CA ALA A 59 5.78 14.94 5.42
C ALA A 59 5.76 13.61 4.64
N LEU A 60 4.74 13.39 3.80
CA LEU A 60 4.57 12.13 3.05
C LEU A 60 5.26 12.15 1.68
N PHE A 61 5.27 13.30 1.01
CA PHE A 61 5.62 13.46 -0.41
C PHE A 61 6.62 14.60 -0.67
N GLY A 62 7.10 15.31 0.36
CA GLY A 62 8.01 16.45 0.18
C GLY A 62 9.38 16.09 -0.41
N TRP A 63 9.67 14.80 -0.55
CA TRP A 63 10.85 14.26 -1.23
C TRP A 63 10.65 14.08 -2.74
N GLU A 64 9.41 14.17 -3.24
CA GLU A 64 9.10 14.08 -4.66
C GLU A 64 9.39 15.41 -5.37
N ASP A 65 10.04 15.33 -6.52
CA ASP A 65 10.28 16.43 -7.45
C ASP A 65 8.99 16.94 -8.10
N GLN A 66 8.06 16.03 -8.39
CA GLN A 66 6.70 16.31 -8.89
C GLN A 66 5.71 16.13 -7.73
N PRO A 67 5.34 17.21 -7.01
CA PRO A 67 4.45 17.11 -5.87
C PRO A 67 3.07 16.63 -6.31
N ARG A 68 2.48 15.69 -5.56
CA ARG A 68 1.15 15.13 -5.86
C ARG A 68 0.05 15.97 -5.25
N ASN A 69 -1.02 16.23 -6.00
CA ASN A 69 -2.18 16.88 -5.41
C ASN A 69 -2.93 15.91 -4.52
N ILE A 70 -3.18 16.33 -3.29
CA ILE A 70 -3.95 15.56 -2.32
C ILE A 70 -5.16 16.36 -1.85
N LYS A 71 -6.25 15.65 -1.58
CA LYS A 71 -7.42 16.19 -0.87
C LYS A 71 -7.64 15.43 0.43
N ALA A 72 -8.18 16.13 1.42
CA ALA A 72 -8.67 15.54 2.66
C ALA A 72 -10.20 15.61 2.70
N GLU A 73 -10.86 14.46 2.75
CA GLU A 73 -12.31 14.38 2.90
C GLU A 73 -12.65 14.10 4.37
N LEU A 74 -13.48 14.97 4.97
CA LEU A 74 -13.96 14.75 6.32
C LEU A 74 -14.77 13.44 6.39
N TYR A 75 -14.39 12.54 7.29
CA TYR A 75 -15.02 11.24 7.42
C TYR A 75 -15.86 11.13 8.70
N LYS A 76 -15.23 11.12 9.88
CA LYS A 76 -15.93 10.89 11.16
C LYS A 76 -15.24 11.53 12.34
N LEU A 77 -16.02 11.81 13.38
CA LEU A 77 -15.53 12.16 14.71
C LEU A 77 -15.68 10.93 15.61
N ASN A 78 -14.63 10.58 16.36
CA ASN A 78 -14.67 9.49 17.32
C ASN A 78 -14.47 10.02 18.75
N VAL A 79 -15.20 9.44 19.69
CA VAL A 79 -15.09 9.72 21.12
C VAL A 79 -14.76 8.43 21.85
N TYR A 80 -13.61 8.41 22.50
CA TYR A 80 -13.16 7.29 23.32
C TYR A 80 -13.16 7.72 24.79
N GLY A 81 -14.12 7.20 25.57
CA GLY A 81 -14.16 7.34 27.03
C GLY A 81 -13.42 6.22 27.75
N PRO A 82 -13.46 6.14 29.08
CA PRO A 82 -12.78 5.09 29.85
C PRO A 82 -13.17 3.67 29.40
N GLY A 83 -12.16 2.82 29.21
CA GLY A 83 -12.30 1.45 28.70
C GLY A 83 -12.58 1.34 27.20
N SER A 84 -12.67 2.46 26.46
CA SER A 84 -12.82 2.47 25.00
C SER A 84 -11.50 2.15 24.32
N PHE A 85 -11.55 1.40 23.22
CA PHE A 85 -10.40 0.94 22.44
C PHE A 85 -10.82 0.60 21.00
N PHE A 86 -9.85 0.35 20.14
CA PHE A 86 -10.08 -0.24 18.82
C PHE A 86 -8.91 -1.16 18.48
N LYS A 87 -9.16 -2.46 18.32
CA LYS A 87 -8.12 -3.45 18.01
C LYS A 87 -7.43 -3.21 16.68
N ALA A 88 -6.28 -3.87 16.51
CA ALA A 88 -5.49 -3.89 15.29
C ALA A 88 -6.33 -4.19 14.05
N HIS A 89 -6.29 -3.27 13.09
CA HIS A 89 -6.94 -3.35 11.79
C HIS A 89 -6.20 -2.50 10.76
N LYS A 90 -6.54 -2.68 9.48
CA LYS A 90 -6.16 -1.79 8.38
C LYS A 90 -7.39 -1.06 7.89
N ASP A 91 -7.20 0.09 7.23
CA ASP A 91 -8.33 0.80 6.64
C ASP A 91 -8.82 0.03 5.40
N THR A 92 -10.14 -0.20 5.33
CA THR A 92 -10.76 -0.67 4.09
C THR A 92 -10.74 0.47 3.08
N PRO A 93 -10.13 0.29 1.89
CA PRO A 93 -10.17 1.31 0.84
C PRO A 93 -11.62 1.69 0.51
N ARG A 94 -11.92 2.99 0.47
CA ARG A 94 -13.27 3.52 0.15
C ARG A 94 -13.40 4.04 -1.29
N GLY A 95 -12.37 3.85 -2.10
CA GLY A 95 -12.28 4.26 -3.50
C GLY A 95 -10.87 4.03 -4.02
N GLU A 96 -10.70 4.05 -5.35
CA GLU A 96 -9.44 3.74 -6.02
C GLU A 96 -8.33 4.74 -5.66
N ASP A 97 -8.69 6.01 -5.46
CA ASP A 97 -7.72 7.08 -5.19
C ASP A 97 -7.39 7.28 -3.69
N MET A 98 -8.05 6.53 -2.78
CA MET A 98 -7.81 6.68 -1.34
C MET A 98 -6.47 6.06 -0.97
N PHE A 99 -5.52 6.86 -0.51
CA PHE A 99 -4.18 6.37 -0.18
C PHE A 99 -3.91 6.27 1.33
N GLY A 100 -4.71 6.93 2.16
CA GLY A 100 -4.46 6.94 3.59
C GLY A 100 -5.47 7.72 4.42
N SER A 101 -5.11 7.93 5.68
CA SER A 101 -5.95 8.55 6.70
C SER A 101 -5.17 9.64 7.43
N LEU A 102 -5.85 10.73 7.77
CA LEU A 102 -5.36 11.79 8.66
C LEU A 102 -6.23 11.82 9.92
N VAL A 103 -5.61 11.60 11.07
CA VAL A 103 -6.26 11.62 12.39
C VAL A 103 -5.77 12.83 13.17
N LEU A 104 -6.69 13.73 13.51
CA LEU A 104 -6.45 14.87 14.40
C LEU A 104 -6.93 14.49 15.80
N ASN A 105 -6.08 14.67 16.81
CA ASN A 105 -6.47 14.55 18.22
C ASN A 105 -6.70 15.96 18.77
N PHE A 106 -7.89 16.19 19.32
CA PHE A 106 -8.18 17.44 20.01
C PHE A 106 -7.49 17.49 21.37
N PRO A 107 -7.21 18.69 21.91
CA PRO A 107 -6.48 18.88 23.17
C PRO A 107 -7.37 18.61 24.39
N THR A 108 -8.01 17.44 24.45
CA THR A 108 -8.84 17.00 25.58
C THR A 108 -7.99 16.25 26.60
N LYS A 109 -8.28 16.43 27.89
CA LYS A 109 -7.58 15.69 28.95
C LYS A 109 -8.02 14.23 28.96
N HIS A 110 -7.06 13.32 28.87
CA HIS A 110 -7.25 11.88 28.95
C HIS A 110 -5.95 11.19 29.36
N GLU A 111 -6.02 9.90 29.73
CA GLU A 111 -4.87 9.00 29.93
C GLU A 111 -5.09 7.73 29.12
N GLY A 112 -4.03 7.21 28.49
CA GLY A 112 -4.14 6.07 27.57
C GLY A 112 -4.71 6.49 26.21
N GLY A 113 -5.27 5.55 25.44
CA GLY A 113 -5.79 5.90 24.11
C GLY A 113 -4.73 6.13 23.03
N ALA A 114 -3.49 5.69 23.26
CA ALA A 114 -2.42 5.86 22.29
C ALA A 114 -2.75 5.14 20.96
N LEU A 115 -2.42 5.79 19.85
CA LEU A 115 -2.53 5.23 18.51
C LEU A 115 -1.24 4.49 18.18
N VAL A 116 -1.33 3.18 18.00
CA VAL A 116 -0.20 2.34 17.59
C VAL A 116 -0.31 2.09 16.10
N LEU A 117 0.80 2.27 15.38
CA LEU A 117 0.94 2.05 13.94
C LEU A 117 1.98 0.96 13.70
N ARG A 118 1.67 -0.01 12.83
CA ARG A 118 2.56 -1.12 12.47
C ARG A 118 2.66 -1.27 10.97
N HIS A 119 3.89 -1.30 10.46
CA HIS A 119 4.18 -1.48 9.05
C HIS A 119 5.62 -1.97 8.85
N ASP A 120 5.85 -2.92 7.93
CA ASP A 120 7.18 -3.42 7.58
C ASP A 120 8.02 -3.85 8.81
N GLY A 121 7.39 -4.59 9.74
CA GLY A 121 8.01 -5.07 10.98
C GLY A 121 8.36 -3.97 12.01
N ARG A 122 7.97 -2.72 11.76
CA ARG A 122 8.20 -1.58 12.67
C ARG A 122 6.90 -1.18 13.37
N GLU A 123 7.03 -0.72 14.60
CA GLU A 123 5.94 -0.18 15.41
C GLU A 123 6.25 1.28 15.79
N HIS A 124 5.24 2.15 15.68
CA HIS A 124 5.29 3.52 16.17
C HIS A 124 4.08 3.80 17.07
N VAL A 125 4.32 4.45 18.22
CA VAL A 125 3.27 4.78 19.18
C VAL A 125 3.12 6.29 19.26
N HIS A 126 1.96 6.79 18.85
CA HIS A 126 1.57 8.18 19.04
C HIS A 126 0.67 8.33 20.27
N ASP A 127 1.23 8.86 21.35
CA ASP A 127 0.50 9.17 22.57
C ASP A 127 0.13 10.66 22.62
N ALA A 128 -1.10 10.96 22.20
CA ALA A 128 -1.65 12.31 22.24
C ALA A 128 -1.97 12.79 23.67
N SER A 129 -2.06 11.90 24.65
CA SER A 129 -2.30 12.25 26.05
C SER A 129 -1.07 12.89 26.71
N ALA A 130 0.12 12.54 26.21
CA ALA A 130 1.39 13.11 26.63
C ALA A 130 1.75 14.43 25.89
N ALA A 131 0.95 14.86 24.93
CA ALA A 131 1.21 16.08 24.16
C ALA A 131 1.03 17.33 25.06
N ALA A 132 2.05 18.19 25.07
CA ALA A 132 2.04 19.43 25.83
C ALA A 132 1.32 20.55 25.06
N TYR A 133 0.00 20.47 24.98
CA TYR A 133 -0.82 21.54 24.40
C TYR A 133 -0.69 22.83 25.21
N THR A 134 -0.28 23.91 24.56
CA THR A 134 -0.14 25.25 25.14
C THR A 134 -1.36 26.13 24.92
N SER A 135 -2.29 25.75 24.03
CA SER A 135 -3.56 26.43 23.82
C SER A 135 -4.66 25.47 23.34
N SER A 136 -5.92 25.94 23.37
CA SER A 136 -7.07 25.21 22.83
C SER A 136 -7.14 25.19 21.31
N GLU A 137 -6.25 25.92 20.63
CA GLU A 137 -6.20 26.03 19.16
C GLU A 137 -5.17 25.07 18.54
N GLN A 138 -4.54 24.24 19.37
CA GLN A 138 -3.59 23.23 18.94
C GLN A 138 -4.25 21.86 18.84
N VAL A 139 -3.83 21.09 17.85
CA VAL A 139 -4.17 19.68 17.68
C VAL A 139 -2.88 18.89 17.46
N SER A 140 -2.83 17.65 17.94
CA SER A 140 -1.84 16.71 17.44
C SER A 140 -2.44 16.00 16.22
N TRP A 141 -1.59 15.56 15.30
CA TRP A 141 -2.04 14.87 14.12
C TRP A 141 -1.13 13.71 13.76
N VAL A 142 -1.70 12.72 13.09
CA VAL A 142 -1.00 11.57 12.54
C VAL A 142 -1.60 11.29 11.16
N ALA A 143 -0.74 11.16 10.15
CA ALA A 143 -1.14 10.73 8.81
C ALA A 143 -0.41 9.44 8.47
N PHE A 144 -1.12 8.46 7.90
CA PHE A 144 -0.58 7.15 7.56
C PHE A 144 -1.27 6.56 6.34
N TYR A 145 -0.59 5.67 5.63
CA TYR A 145 -1.15 4.98 4.47
C TYR A 145 -2.21 3.95 4.88
N SER A 146 -3.17 3.67 3.99
CA SER A 146 -4.32 2.80 4.27
C SER A 146 -3.96 1.36 4.66
N ASP A 147 -2.80 0.89 4.21
CA ASP A 147 -2.27 -0.45 4.45
C ASP A 147 -1.46 -0.59 5.74
N VAL A 148 -1.28 0.50 6.48
CA VAL A 148 -0.66 0.51 7.82
C VAL A 148 -1.66 -0.05 8.82
N GLU A 149 -1.28 -1.14 9.47
CA GLU A 149 -2.07 -1.68 10.58
C GLU A 149 -2.03 -0.70 11.74
N HIS A 150 -3.17 -0.46 12.36
CA HIS A 150 -3.26 0.44 13.49
C HIS A 150 -4.28 0.02 14.52
N GLU A 151 -4.05 0.43 15.76
CA GLU A 151 -4.96 0.22 16.88
C GLU A 151 -4.96 1.41 17.84
N VAL A 152 -6.06 1.55 18.59
CA VAL A 152 -6.19 2.50 19.68
C VAL A 152 -6.19 1.71 20.98
N LEU A 153 -5.14 1.89 21.78
CA LEU A 153 -5.04 1.26 23.10
C LEU A 153 -6.14 1.77 24.06
N PRO A 154 -6.48 1.03 25.12
CA PRO A 154 -7.53 1.44 26.03
C PRO A 154 -7.31 2.83 26.64
N VAL A 155 -8.34 3.66 26.61
CA VAL A 155 -8.39 4.91 27.39
C VAL A 155 -8.64 4.54 28.85
N LYS A 156 -7.80 5.02 29.76
CA LYS A 156 -7.88 4.75 31.20
C LYS A 156 -8.73 5.78 31.93
N SER A 157 -8.62 7.05 31.54
CA SER A 157 -9.38 8.15 32.14
C SER A 157 -9.60 9.29 31.13
N GLY A 158 -10.62 10.12 31.38
CA GLY A 158 -10.99 11.24 30.51
C GLY A 158 -11.56 10.79 29.15
N HIS A 159 -11.53 11.68 28.18
CA HIS A 159 -12.08 11.43 26.84
C HIS A 159 -11.08 11.83 25.76
N ARG A 160 -10.69 10.87 24.92
CA ARG A 160 -9.92 11.13 23.70
C ARG A 160 -10.90 11.40 22.56
N ILE A 161 -10.83 12.60 21.99
CA ILE A 161 -11.64 12.99 20.83
C ILE A 161 -10.75 13.10 19.61
N THR A 162 -11.15 12.42 18.54
CA THR A 162 -10.46 12.52 17.26
C THR A 162 -11.35 12.87 16.11
N LEU A 163 -10.75 13.52 15.12
CA LEU A 163 -11.34 13.77 13.82
C LEU A 163 -10.54 13.02 12.77
N THR A 164 -11.23 12.24 11.93
CA THR A 164 -10.59 11.45 10.87
C THR A 164 -10.99 12.00 9.51
N TYR A 165 -9.98 12.17 8.64
CA TYR A 165 -10.13 12.48 7.24
C TYR A 165 -9.59 11.32 6.39
N ASN A 166 -10.29 10.99 5.32
CA ASN A 166 -9.75 10.14 4.27
C ASN A 166 -8.88 11.01 3.34
N LEU A 167 -7.69 10.52 3.00
CA LEU A 167 -6.76 11.20 2.10
C LEU A 167 -6.81 10.55 0.72
N TYR A 168 -6.93 11.38 -0.31
CA TYR A 168 -7.02 10.94 -1.70
C TYR A 168 -6.03 11.67 -2.58
N PHE A 169 -5.53 10.97 -3.61
CA PHE A 169 -4.88 11.62 -4.74
C PHE A 169 -5.94 12.36 -5.58
N THR A 170 -5.51 13.41 -6.28
CA THR A 170 -6.37 14.21 -7.16
C THR A 170 -5.60 14.65 -8.39
N GLU A 171 -6.31 14.83 -9.50
CA GLU A 171 -5.77 15.45 -10.70
C GLU A 171 -5.71 16.98 -10.55
N GLY A 172 -4.63 17.60 -11.04
CA GLY A 172 -4.44 19.06 -10.99
C GLY A 172 -2.98 19.47 -11.15
N LEU A 173 -2.73 20.78 -11.22
CA LEU A 173 -1.39 21.36 -11.16
C LEU A 173 -1.12 21.82 -9.72
N THR A 174 -0.13 21.22 -9.07
CA THR A 174 0.33 21.63 -7.76
C THR A 174 1.18 22.89 -7.92
N VAL A 175 0.77 24.01 -7.32
CA VAL A 175 1.58 25.25 -7.26
C VAL A 175 2.42 25.19 -5.99
N VAL A 176 3.35 24.25 -5.90
CA VAL A 176 4.30 24.18 -4.79
C VAL A 176 5.69 23.98 -5.37
N PRO A 177 6.66 24.87 -5.10
CA PRO A 177 8.05 24.63 -5.47
C PRO A 177 8.58 23.47 -4.64
N SER A 178 8.94 22.35 -5.29
CA SER A 178 9.63 21.24 -4.65
C SER A 178 11.13 21.57 -4.55
N LEU A 179 11.74 21.13 -3.44
CA LEU A 179 13.19 20.99 -3.35
C LEU A 179 13.51 19.53 -3.73
N PRO A 180 14.49 19.28 -4.60
CA PRO A 180 14.81 17.92 -5.04
C PRO A 180 15.40 17.14 -3.84
N ALA A 181 14.73 16.08 -3.38
CA ALA A 181 15.26 15.27 -2.30
C ALA A 181 14.99 13.76 -2.51
N SER A 182 15.55 13.23 -3.60
CA SER A 182 15.93 11.81 -3.70
C SER A 182 17.38 11.63 -4.15
N GLU A 183 18.26 12.59 -3.79
CA GLU A 183 19.67 12.59 -4.19
C GLU A 183 20.40 11.27 -3.87
N PRO A 184 20.24 10.63 -2.68
CA PRO A 184 20.97 9.40 -2.40
C PRO A 184 20.57 8.21 -3.28
N LEU A 185 19.27 8.05 -3.56
CA LEU A 185 18.78 6.96 -4.40
C LEU A 185 19.14 7.20 -5.86
N GLN A 186 19.01 8.44 -6.33
CA GLN A 186 19.42 8.82 -7.67
C GLN A 186 20.93 8.64 -7.87
N LEU A 187 21.75 9.07 -6.92
CA LEU A 187 23.20 8.85 -6.93
C LEU A 187 23.54 7.36 -6.91
N ALA A 188 22.83 6.56 -6.11
CA ALA A 188 23.04 5.11 -6.09
C ALA A 188 22.79 4.48 -7.47
N PHE A 189 21.66 4.80 -8.11
CA PHE A 189 21.37 4.36 -9.48
C PHE A 189 22.42 4.87 -10.49
N GLN A 190 22.77 6.15 -10.44
CA GLN A 190 23.78 6.72 -11.34
C GLN A 190 25.14 6.05 -11.18
N ASN A 191 25.56 5.75 -9.94
CA ASN A 191 26.84 5.12 -9.66
C ASN A 191 26.89 3.69 -10.23
N VAL A 192 25.84 2.88 -10.02
CA VAL A 192 25.81 1.52 -10.57
C VAL A 192 25.66 1.50 -12.09
N LEU A 193 24.92 2.44 -12.67
CA LEU A 193 24.79 2.53 -14.13
C LEU A 193 26.10 2.96 -14.81
N LYS A 194 26.91 3.82 -14.16
CA LYS A 194 28.25 4.21 -14.62
C LYS A 194 29.28 3.08 -14.54
N ASP A 195 29.06 2.10 -13.68
CA ASP A 195 29.92 0.92 -13.59
C ASP A 195 29.68 0.01 -14.81
N GLU A 196 30.69 -0.11 -15.68
CA GLU A 196 30.62 -0.97 -16.85
C GLU A 196 30.56 -2.47 -16.52
N THR A 197 30.93 -2.86 -15.29
CA THR A 197 30.88 -4.25 -14.83
C THR A 197 29.50 -4.66 -14.34
N PHE A 198 28.65 -3.68 -13.99
CA PHE A 198 27.28 -3.91 -13.58
C PHE A 198 26.42 -4.23 -14.81
N LEU A 199 25.84 -5.44 -14.91
CA LEU A 199 24.94 -5.88 -15.99
C LEU A 199 25.38 -5.41 -17.40
N PRO A 200 26.59 -5.77 -17.89
CA PRO A 200 27.15 -5.23 -19.13
C PRO A 200 26.28 -5.51 -20.36
N ALA A 201 25.62 -6.67 -20.39
CA ALA A 201 24.66 -7.08 -21.42
C ALA A 201 23.22 -6.58 -21.18
N GLY A 202 23.02 -5.70 -20.19
CA GLY A 202 21.71 -5.34 -19.67
C GLY A 202 21.16 -6.42 -18.73
N GLY A 203 19.96 -6.18 -18.22
CA GLY A 203 19.30 -7.11 -17.30
C GLY A 203 18.08 -6.50 -16.64
N ARG A 204 17.57 -7.17 -15.61
CA ARG A 204 16.38 -6.74 -14.88
C ARG A 204 16.63 -6.76 -13.39
N LEU A 205 16.21 -5.69 -12.74
CA LEU A 205 16.22 -5.57 -11.29
C LEU A 205 14.79 -5.75 -10.77
N GLY A 206 14.63 -6.62 -9.78
CA GLY A 206 13.36 -6.89 -9.13
C GLY A 206 13.30 -6.25 -7.74
N PHE A 207 12.15 -5.66 -7.43
CA PHE A 207 11.87 -5.05 -6.14
C PHE A 207 10.51 -5.53 -5.63
N GLY A 208 10.52 -6.30 -4.54
CA GLY A 208 9.31 -6.52 -3.74
C GLY A 208 8.80 -5.20 -3.17
N LEU A 209 7.50 -4.96 -3.28
CA LEU A 209 6.89 -3.71 -2.80
C LEU A 209 6.67 -3.76 -1.29
N LYS A 210 6.81 -2.60 -0.64
CA LYS A 210 6.62 -2.48 0.80
C LYS A 210 5.16 -2.26 1.19
N HIS A 211 4.40 -1.61 0.32
CA HIS A 211 3.02 -1.25 0.60
C HIS A 211 2.02 -2.14 -0.12
N GLN A 212 0.79 -2.18 0.40
CA GLN A 212 -0.34 -2.79 -0.29
C GLN A 212 -1.03 -1.79 -1.21
N TYR A 213 -1.43 -2.28 -2.38
CA TYR A 213 -2.09 -1.53 -3.43
C TYR A 213 -3.40 -2.21 -3.82
N PRO A 214 -4.42 -1.45 -4.24
CA PRO A 214 -5.70 -1.99 -4.65
C PRO A 214 -5.58 -2.63 -6.04
N VAL A 215 -4.94 -3.79 -6.13
CA VAL A 215 -4.85 -4.56 -7.37
C VAL A 215 -6.24 -5.04 -7.75
N PRO A 216 -6.74 -4.71 -8.96
CA PRO A 216 -8.06 -5.16 -9.39
C PRO A 216 -8.14 -6.68 -9.44
N THR A 217 -9.13 -7.27 -8.78
CA THR A 217 -9.39 -8.73 -8.80
C THR A 217 -10.33 -9.14 -9.92
N LYS A 218 -10.95 -8.17 -10.59
CA LYS A 218 -11.75 -8.32 -11.80
C LYS A 218 -11.39 -7.17 -12.72
N VAL A 219 -10.98 -7.49 -13.94
CA VAL A 219 -10.70 -6.49 -14.97
C VAL A 219 -11.54 -6.84 -16.18
N ASP A 220 -12.10 -5.83 -16.85
CA ASP A 220 -12.81 -6.04 -18.10
C ASP A 220 -11.85 -6.60 -19.15
N TRP A 221 -12.36 -7.51 -19.98
CA TRP A 221 -11.56 -8.23 -20.98
C TRP A 221 -10.80 -7.24 -21.88
N GLY A 222 -9.46 -7.34 -21.88
CA GLY A 222 -8.56 -6.48 -22.65
C GLY A 222 -8.04 -5.23 -21.93
N GLU A 223 -8.41 -5.00 -20.66
CA GLU A 223 -7.90 -3.87 -19.84
C GLU A 223 -6.90 -4.31 -18.75
N GLU A 224 -6.53 -5.58 -18.68
CA GLU A 224 -5.76 -6.19 -17.58
C GLU A 224 -4.35 -5.59 -17.46
N GLN A 225 -3.73 -5.28 -18.60
CA GLN A 225 -2.40 -4.65 -18.63
C GLN A 225 -2.46 -3.18 -18.16
N LYS A 226 -3.56 -2.49 -18.47
CA LYS A 226 -3.77 -1.09 -18.11
C LYS A 226 -3.98 -0.95 -16.59
N ALA A 227 -4.71 -1.89 -15.99
CA ALA A 227 -4.97 -1.94 -14.56
C ALA A 227 -3.69 -1.86 -13.70
N LEU A 228 -2.61 -2.60 -14.06
CA LEU A 228 -1.35 -2.51 -13.33
C LEU A 228 -0.58 -1.22 -13.62
N GLN A 229 -0.63 -0.71 -14.85
CA GLN A 229 0.06 0.53 -15.20
C GLN A 229 -0.53 1.75 -14.49
N ASP A 230 -1.85 1.80 -14.35
CA ASP A 230 -2.56 2.88 -13.65
C ASP A 230 -2.19 2.93 -12.15
N LEU A 231 -1.83 1.79 -11.54
CA LEU A 231 -1.37 1.73 -10.14
C LEU A 231 -0.02 2.45 -9.89
N SER A 232 0.75 2.76 -10.94
CA SER A 232 2.02 3.48 -10.79
C SER A 232 1.84 4.86 -10.10
N HIS A 233 0.70 5.51 -10.30
CA HIS A 233 0.33 6.77 -9.65
C HIS A 233 0.04 6.62 -8.15
N ALA A 234 -0.40 5.44 -7.74
CA ALA A 234 -0.76 5.11 -6.36
C ALA A 234 0.43 4.64 -5.52
N LEU A 235 1.62 4.43 -6.12
CA LEU A 235 2.81 3.98 -5.40
C LEU A 235 3.15 4.87 -4.20
N LYS A 236 3.51 4.25 -3.07
CA LYS A 236 3.72 4.90 -1.77
C LYS A 236 5.19 4.83 -1.37
N GLY A 237 5.68 5.85 -0.67
CA GLY A 237 7.00 5.85 -0.02
C GLY A 237 8.15 5.38 -0.92
N THR A 238 8.91 4.39 -0.45
CA THR A 238 10.10 3.87 -1.15
C THR A 238 9.77 3.21 -2.49
N ASP A 239 8.60 2.56 -2.61
CA ASP A 239 8.17 1.92 -3.86
C ASP A 239 8.07 2.96 -4.99
N ARG A 240 7.45 4.11 -4.69
CA ARG A 240 7.39 5.25 -5.61
C ARG A 240 8.77 5.83 -5.87
N ALA A 241 9.61 5.97 -4.84
CA ALA A 241 10.94 6.56 -4.99
C ALA A 241 11.79 5.78 -5.99
N ILE A 242 11.75 4.44 -5.93
CA ILE A 242 12.47 3.56 -6.86
C ILE A 242 11.87 3.69 -8.27
N PHE A 243 10.55 3.55 -8.41
CA PHE A 243 9.86 3.68 -9.70
C PHE A 243 10.20 5.01 -10.38
N HIS A 244 10.08 6.10 -9.63
CA HIS A 244 10.32 7.45 -10.14
C HIS A 244 11.79 7.68 -10.51
N THR A 245 12.72 7.30 -9.63
CA THR A 245 14.16 7.47 -9.89
C THR A 245 14.60 6.69 -11.11
N ALA A 246 14.12 5.45 -11.27
CA ALA A 246 14.38 4.64 -12.45
C ALA A 246 13.88 5.34 -13.73
N HIS A 247 12.65 5.87 -13.69
CA HIS A 247 12.08 6.60 -14.82
C HIS A 247 12.88 7.87 -15.17
N LEU A 248 13.28 8.68 -14.17
CA LEU A 248 14.09 9.89 -14.35
C LEU A 248 15.44 9.62 -15.01
N LEU A 249 16.02 8.43 -14.79
CA LEU A 249 17.29 8.01 -15.36
C LEU A 249 17.12 7.28 -16.71
N GLY A 250 15.94 7.36 -17.32
CA GLY A 250 15.65 6.77 -18.63
C GLY A 250 15.53 5.25 -18.62
N LEU A 251 15.45 4.62 -17.43
CA LEU A 251 15.14 3.20 -17.32
C LEU A 251 13.65 2.96 -17.57
N GLN A 252 13.27 1.70 -17.77
CA GLN A 252 11.88 1.29 -18.02
C GLN A 252 11.33 0.55 -16.78
N PRO A 253 10.90 1.26 -15.72
CA PRO A 253 10.22 0.65 -14.60
C PRO A 253 8.80 0.22 -15.00
N LYS A 254 8.38 -0.99 -14.58
CA LYS A 254 7.00 -1.47 -14.74
C LYS A 254 6.55 -2.25 -13.50
N LEU A 255 5.24 -2.25 -13.26
CA LEU A 255 4.61 -3.14 -12.29
C LEU A 255 4.23 -4.46 -12.97
N ALA A 256 4.40 -5.57 -12.28
CA ALA A 256 4.06 -6.90 -12.74
C ALA A 256 3.58 -7.78 -11.58
N MET A 257 2.84 -8.83 -11.88
CA MET A 257 2.48 -9.89 -10.94
C MET A 257 3.52 -11.01 -11.01
N ALA A 258 4.08 -11.40 -9.86
CA ALA A 258 4.95 -12.56 -9.73
C ALA A 258 4.16 -13.76 -9.20
N TYR A 259 3.99 -14.79 -10.02
CA TYR A 259 3.32 -16.04 -9.67
C TYR A 259 4.35 -17.13 -9.43
N GLU A 260 4.31 -17.75 -8.26
CA GLU A 260 5.26 -18.79 -7.85
C GLU A 260 4.55 -20.14 -7.81
N PHE A 261 5.12 -21.11 -8.50
CA PHE A 261 4.63 -22.49 -8.57
C PHE A 261 5.75 -23.45 -8.17
N GLU A 262 5.44 -24.36 -7.25
CA GLU A 262 6.43 -25.30 -6.68
C GLU A 262 7.14 -26.13 -7.75
N GLU A 263 6.42 -26.54 -8.80
CA GLU A 263 6.93 -27.46 -9.82
C GLU A 263 7.52 -26.78 -11.04
N THR A 264 7.32 -25.47 -11.25
CA THR A 264 7.73 -24.81 -12.50
C THR A 264 8.54 -23.52 -12.28
N GLY A 265 8.44 -22.93 -11.09
CA GLY A 265 9.20 -21.74 -10.71
C GLY A 265 8.35 -20.47 -10.72
N VAL A 266 8.99 -19.34 -10.98
CA VAL A 266 8.36 -18.01 -10.90
C VAL A 266 8.15 -17.40 -12.28
N TYR A 267 6.93 -16.96 -12.52
CA TYR A 267 6.52 -16.25 -13.74
C TYR A 267 6.18 -14.80 -13.44
N LEU A 268 6.59 -13.89 -14.31
CA LEU A 268 6.13 -12.51 -14.32
C LEU A 268 5.07 -12.30 -15.38
N LEU A 269 3.93 -11.76 -14.96
CA LEU A 269 2.83 -11.37 -15.84
C LEU A 269 2.61 -9.86 -15.73
N ASP A 270 2.46 -9.18 -16.87
CA ASP A 270 2.20 -7.73 -16.94
C ASP A 270 0.72 -7.37 -16.68
N SER A 271 -0.05 -8.32 -16.15
CA SER A 271 -1.47 -8.23 -15.83
C SER A 271 -1.80 -9.12 -14.62
N VAL A 272 -3.02 -8.97 -14.10
CA VAL A 272 -3.60 -9.90 -13.12
C VAL A 272 -4.24 -11.05 -13.88
N TYR A 273 -3.96 -12.29 -13.49
CA TYR A 273 -4.59 -13.46 -14.06
C TYR A 273 -6.11 -13.45 -13.79
N SER A 274 -6.92 -13.52 -14.86
CA SER A 274 -8.39 -13.38 -14.79
C SER A 274 -9.14 -14.67 -14.47
N GLY A 275 -8.47 -15.83 -14.42
CA GLY A 275 -9.11 -17.11 -14.09
C GLY A 275 -9.97 -17.71 -15.21
N ASP A 276 -9.82 -17.23 -16.44
CA ASP A 276 -10.65 -17.65 -17.57
C ASP A 276 -10.15 -18.98 -18.18
N GLY A 277 -10.63 -20.10 -17.64
CA GLY A 277 -10.46 -21.40 -18.29
C GLY A 277 -10.09 -22.54 -17.34
N GLN A 278 -9.95 -23.73 -17.94
CA GLN A 278 -9.47 -24.91 -17.24
C GLN A 278 -7.95 -24.84 -17.10
N VAL A 279 -7.46 -25.02 -15.88
CA VAL A 279 -6.02 -25.08 -15.59
C VAL A 279 -5.59 -26.53 -15.45
N ASP A 280 -5.01 -27.09 -16.52
CA ASP A 280 -4.41 -28.43 -16.51
C ASP A 280 -2.90 -28.37 -16.18
N SER A 281 -2.24 -27.27 -16.56
CA SER A 281 -0.80 -27.03 -16.36
C SER A 281 -0.56 -25.54 -16.22
N TRP A 282 0.03 -25.13 -15.10
CA TRP A 282 0.37 -23.71 -14.89
C TRP A 282 1.46 -23.22 -15.85
N ALA A 283 2.37 -24.09 -16.30
CA ALA A 283 3.34 -23.71 -17.32
C ALA A 283 2.65 -23.37 -18.65
N ASP A 284 1.67 -24.17 -19.07
CA ASP A 284 0.95 -23.93 -20.33
C ASP A 284 0.05 -22.70 -20.23
N VAL A 285 -0.61 -22.50 -19.08
CA VAL A 285 -1.40 -21.29 -18.81
C VAL A 285 -0.51 -20.05 -18.82
N MET A 286 0.63 -20.08 -18.13
CA MET A 286 1.57 -18.95 -18.12
C MET A 286 2.17 -18.67 -19.49
N GLU A 287 2.47 -19.70 -20.29
CA GLU A 287 2.89 -19.53 -21.68
C GLU A 287 1.78 -18.90 -22.54
N TRP A 288 0.53 -19.34 -22.37
CA TRP A 288 -0.63 -18.77 -23.07
C TRP A 288 -0.87 -17.30 -22.73
N GLU A 289 -0.77 -16.96 -21.44
CA GLU A 289 -0.83 -15.58 -20.92
C GLU A 289 0.41 -14.75 -21.28
N LYS A 290 1.41 -15.35 -21.92
CA LYS A 290 2.69 -14.73 -22.28
C LYS A 290 3.47 -14.21 -21.06
N ALA A 291 3.32 -14.89 -19.94
CA ALA A 291 4.13 -14.63 -18.76
C ALA A 291 5.59 -15.07 -19.01
N GLU A 292 6.53 -14.34 -18.43
CA GLU A 292 7.95 -14.60 -18.57
C GLU A 292 8.45 -15.43 -17.39
N LEU A 293 9.05 -16.59 -17.66
CA LEU A 293 9.72 -17.38 -16.62
C LEU A 293 10.99 -16.66 -16.17
N VAL A 294 11.09 -16.35 -14.87
CA VAL A 294 12.20 -15.56 -14.30
C VAL A 294 13.06 -16.32 -13.31
N GLU A 295 12.49 -17.31 -12.63
CA GLU A 295 13.22 -18.22 -11.76
C GLU A 295 12.76 -19.64 -12.08
N PRO A 296 13.45 -20.36 -12.97
CA PRO A 296 13.07 -21.73 -13.32
C PRO A 296 13.24 -22.68 -12.14
N TYR A 297 12.25 -23.53 -11.90
CA TYR A 297 12.45 -24.70 -11.04
C TYR A 297 13.40 -25.69 -11.71
N MET A 298 14.37 -26.19 -10.96
CA MET A 298 15.34 -27.18 -11.43
C MET A 298 15.28 -28.42 -10.53
N PRO A 299 14.68 -29.53 -10.98
CA PRO A 299 14.69 -30.77 -10.22
C PRO A 299 16.08 -31.45 -10.29
N GLU A 300 16.24 -32.51 -9.50
CA GLU A 300 17.43 -33.37 -9.55
C GLU A 300 17.65 -33.95 -10.95
N PRO A 301 18.90 -34.16 -11.40
CA PRO A 301 19.21 -34.61 -12.76
C PRO A 301 18.59 -35.95 -13.19
N ASP A 302 18.20 -36.80 -12.25
CA ASP A 302 17.57 -38.10 -12.49
C ASP A 302 16.03 -38.06 -12.44
N ALA A 303 15.44 -36.89 -12.16
CA ALA A 303 14.00 -36.70 -12.13
C ALA A 303 13.39 -36.86 -13.53
N TYR A 304 12.19 -37.44 -13.58
CA TYR A 304 11.42 -37.55 -14.82
C TYR A 304 11.12 -36.16 -15.38
N GLY A 305 11.44 -35.94 -16.66
CA GLY A 305 11.23 -34.64 -17.31
C GLY A 305 12.34 -33.61 -17.10
N TYR A 306 13.49 -33.97 -16.50
CA TYR A 306 14.63 -33.03 -16.30
C TYR A 306 15.00 -32.22 -17.56
N GLU A 307 15.03 -32.84 -18.73
CA GLU A 307 15.34 -32.16 -20.00
C GLU A 307 14.35 -31.02 -20.33
N TYR A 308 13.06 -31.16 -19.97
CA TYR A 308 12.07 -30.11 -20.14
C TYR A 308 12.42 -28.86 -19.31
N TYR A 309 12.79 -29.06 -18.04
CA TYR A 309 13.19 -27.97 -17.14
C TYR A 309 14.48 -27.27 -17.60
N VAL A 310 15.44 -28.03 -18.13
CA VAL A 310 16.66 -27.47 -18.73
C VAL A 310 16.33 -26.59 -19.93
N GLU A 311 15.42 -27.02 -20.81
CA GLU A 311 15.00 -26.21 -21.96
C GLU A 311 14.19 -24.97 -21.55
N ALA A 312 13.34 -25.09 -20.52
CA ALA A 312 12.63 -23.95 -19.94
C ALA A 312 13.61 -22.93 -19.32
N ALA A 313 14.60 -23.40 -18.56
CA ALA A 313 15.62 -22.56 -17.94
C ALA A 313 16.47 -21.80 -18.97
N LYS A 314 16.73 -22.37 -20.15
CA LYS A 314 17.43 -21.68 -21.25
C LYS A 314 16.63 -20.52 -21.86
N LYS A 315 15.30 -20.57 -21.78
CA LYS A 315 14.40 -19.51 -22.25
C LYS A 315 14.08 -18.49 -21.15
N ALA A 316 14.40 -18.81 -19.89
CA ALA A 316 14.12 -17.95 -18.76
C ALA A 316 14.87 -16.61 -18.91
N VAL A 317 14.21 -15.53 -18.50
CA VAL A 317 14.78 -14.20 -18.47
C VAL A 317 14.99 -13.86 -16.99
N PRO A 318 16.20 -13.98 -16.44
CA PRO A 318 16.39 -13.83 -15.00
C PRO A 318 16.11 -12.40 -14.51
N VAL A 319 15.76 -12.30 -13.23
CA VAL A 319 15.58 -11.05 -12.50
C VAL A 319 16.48 -11.08 -11.28
N GLU A 320 17.29 -10.04 -11.12
CA GLU A 320 18.12 -9.84 -9.93
C GLU A 320 17.30 -9.13 -8.86
N TRP A 321 16.85 -9.86 -7.84
CA TRP A 321 16.03 -9.31 -6.76
C TRP A 321 16.87 -8.50 -5.77
N ILE A 322 16.81 -7.18 -5.89
CA ILE A 322 17.46 -6.24 -4.97
C ILE A 322 16.68 -6.17 -3.65
N VAL A 323 15.35 -6.18 -3.75
CA VAL A 323 14.45 -6.33 -2.61
C VAL A 323 13.66 -7.62 -2.83
N PRO A 324 13.76 -8.61 -1.93
CA PRO A 324 13.01 -9.86 -2.05
C PRO A 324 11.50 -9.62 -2.14
N ARG A 325 10.79 -10.51 -2.85
CA ARG A 325 9.32 -10.51 -2.86
C ARG A 325 8.78 -10.63 -1.44
N THR A 326 7.65 -9.98 -1.17
CA THR A 326 6.97 -10.02 0.12
C THR A 326 5.54 -10.50 -0.07
N SER A 327 5.10 -11.41 0.80
CA SER A 327 3.71 -11.86 0.83
C SER A 327 2.74 -10.76 1.28
N SER A 328 3.24 -9.61 1.76
CA SER A 328 2.39 -8.48 2.11
C SER A 328 1.67 -7.91 0.89
N THR A 329 2.20 -8.10 -0.32
CA THR A 329 1.63 -7.58 -1.58
C THR A 329 0.79 -8.62 -2.33
N ARG A 330 0.53 -9.76 -1.69
CA ARG A 330 -0.12 -10.91 -2.29
C ARG A 330 -1.56 -10.61 -2.67
N VAL A 331 -1.89 -10.89 -3.92
CA VAL A 331 -3.21 -10.77 -4.51
C VAL A 331 -3.73 -12.18 -4.78
N GLU A 332 -4.94 -12.44 -4.32
CA GLU A 332 -5.66 -13.68 -4.59
C GLU A 332 -6.54 -13.52 -5.85
N SER A 333 -6.49 -14.51 -6.73
CA SER A 333 -7.39 -14.63 -7.87
C SER A 333 -7.98 -16.03 -7.90
N HIS A 334 -9.24 -16.17 -8.33
CA HIS A 334 -9.92 -17.46 -8.34
C HIS A 334 -9.95 -18.05 -9.74
N TYR A 335 -9.88 -19.37 -9.85
CA TYR A 335 -10.01 -20.11 -11.11
C TYR A 335 -10.78 -21.42 -10.89
N VAL A 336 -11.28 -22.00 -11.98
CA VAL A 336 -11.96 -23.30 -11.92
C VAL A 336 -10.95 -24.42 -12.17
N ALA A 337 -10.70 -25.22 -11.15
CA ALA A 337 -9.91 -26.44 -11.24
C ALA A 337 -10.84 -27.63 -11.50
N TYR A 338 -10.51 -28.45 -12.50
CA TYR A 338 -11.26 -29.67 -12.81
C TYR A 338 -10.45 -30.89 -12.37
N GLY A 339 -10.96 -31.61 -11.37
CA GLY A 339 -10.52 -32.96 -11.00
C GLY A 339 -11.58 -33.98 -11.40
N ASN A 340 -11.91 -34.92 -10.51
CA ASN A 340 -13.09 -35.79 -10.70
C ASN A 340 -14.41 -34.98 -10.69
N GLU A 341 -14.42 -33.79 -10.09
CA GLU A 341 -15.51 -32.81 -10.10
C GLU A 341 -14.92 -31.38 -10.24
N ALA A 342 -15.74 -30.43 -10.71
CA ALA A 342 -15.35 -29.02 -10.82
C ALA A 342 -15.25 -28.36 -9.44
N SER A 343 -14.17 -27.66 -9.16
CA SER A 343 -13.95 -26.96 -7.88
C SER A 343 -13.38 -25.56 -8.11
N LEU A 344 -13.75 -24.61 -7.25
CA LEU A 344 -13.14 -23.28 -7.23
C LEU A 344 -11.83 -23.37 -6.46
N SER A 345 -10.74 -22.89 -7.06
CA SER A 345 -9.41 -22.83 -6.46
C SER A 345 -8.85 -21.40 -6.55
N SER A 346 -7.78 -21.12 -5.83
CA SER A 346 -7.13 -19.80 -5.79
C SER A 346 -5.69 -19.87 -6.25
N ILE A 347 -5.27 -18.87 -7.01
CA ILE A 347 -3.87 -18.58 -7.29
C ILE A 347 -3.48 -17.29 -6.56
N TYR A 348 -2.23 -17.22 -6.14
CA TYR A 348 -1.68 -16.07 -5.45
C TYR A 348 -0.51 -15.49 -6.24
N GLY A 349 -0.55 -14.19 -6.51
CA GLY A 349 0.53 -13.45 -7.14
C GLY A 349 0.98 -12.29 -6.25
N ASP A 350 2.28 -12.03 -6.20
CA ASP A 350 2.83 -10.89 -5.46
C ASP A 350 3.05 -9.71 -6.44
N LEU A 351 2.55 -8.51 -6.12
CA LEU A 351 2.79 -7.33 -6.95
C LEU A 351 4.24 -6.84 -6.76
N VAL A 352 4.98 -6.73 -7.87
CA VAL A 352 6.41 -6.38 -7.87
C VAL A 352 6.71 -5.23 -8.82
N LEU A 353 7.82 -4.53 -8.55
CA LEU A 353 8.40 -3.55 -9.45
C LEU A 353 9.61 -4.15 -10.18
N ILE A 354 9.60 -4.07 -11.49
CA ILE A 354 10.69 -4.51 -12.36
C ILE A 354 11.30 -3.30 -13.05
N VAL A 355 12.62 -3.18 -13.01
CA VAL A 355 13.37 -2.14 -13.71
C VAL A 355 14.27 -2.79 -14.74
N THR A 356 14.02 -2.53 -16.03
CA THR A 356 14.88 -2.99 -17.12
C THR A 356 16.09 -2.06 -17.28
N VAL A 357 17.28 -2.65 -17.17
CA VAL A 357 18.57 -1.98 -17.36
C VAL A 357 19.08 -2.27 -18.76
N PRO A 358 19.36 -1.25 -19.60
CA PRO A 358 19.89 -1.47 -20.93
C PRO A 358 21.35 -1.93 -20.90
N GLU A 359 21.78 -2.55 -22.00
CA GLU A 359 23.20 -2.81 -22.27
C GLU A 359 24.06 -1.57 -22.05
N LYS A 360 25.31 -1.76 -21.63
CA LYS A 360 26.17 -0.65 -21.23
C LYS A 360 26.32 0.44 -22.29
N ASP A 361 26.39 0.07 -23.57
CA ASP A 361 26.56 1.00 -24.69
C ASP A 361 25.28 1.79 -25.02
N LYS A 362 24.13 1.38 -24.46
CA LYS A 362 22.81 2.00 -24.67
C LYS A 362 22.37 2.85 -23.46
N ARG A 363 23.18 2.94 -22.41
CA ARG A 363 22.88 3.75 -21.21
C ARG A 363 23.00 5.24 -21.54
N GLN A 364 21.96 6.01 -21.20
CA GLN A 364 21.96 7.47 -21.32
C GLN A 364 22.31 8.07 -19.96
N LEU A 365 23.60 8.23 -19.66
CA LEU A 365 24.11 8.70 -18.36
C LEU A 365 24.52 10.18 -18.35
#